data_AF-K2F6A2-F1
#
_entry.id   AF-K2F6A2-F1
#
_cell.length_a   1.000
_cell.length_b   1.000
_cell.length_c   1.000
_cell.angle_alpha   90.00
_cell.angle_beta   90.00
_cell.angle_gamma   90.00
#
_symmetry.space_group_name_H-M   'P 1'
#
loop_
_entity.id
_entity.type
_entity.pdbx_description
1 polymer ?
#
loop_
_entity_poly.entity_id
_entity_poly.type
_entity_poly.pdbx_seq_one_letter_code
_entity_poly.pdbx_strand_id
1 'polypeptide(L)'
;MQTLILPGISKEDKSWVDEVAKSIKSDDIVRPFYWMHWTDENFKFNPQEKTDLIVKHLKGEKANIIAKDEGLEIANLIKSQIPDQIISIN
;
A
#
# COMPACT_ATOMS: atom_id res chain seq x y z
N MET A 1 -6.25 -9.74 10.23
CA MET A 1 -6.20 -8.28 10.00
C MET A 1 -4.85 -7.99 9.36
N GLN A 2 -4.81 -7.01 8.45
CA GLN A 2 -3.61 -6.74 7.65
C GLN A 2 -3.18 -5.28 7.82
N THR A 3 -1.88 -5.02 7.72
CA THR A 3 -1.35 -3.65 7.63
C THR A 3 -0.65 -3.49 6.31
N LEU A 4 -1.22 -2.67 5.42
CA LEU A 4 -0.66 -2.38 4.11
C LEU A 4 0.31 -1.20 4.25
N ILE A 5 1.48 -1.30 3.63
CA ILE A 5 2.43 -0.18 3.54
C ILE A 5 2.50 0.26 2.08
N LEU A 6 2.01 1.46 1.80
CA LEU A 6 1.89 2.03 0.45
C LEU A 6 2.88 3.20 0.29
N PRO A 7 4.04 2.97 -0.35
CA PRO A 7 5.03 4.02 -0.58
C PRO A 7 4.66 4.98 -1.71
N GLY A 8 5.35 6.11 -1.76
CA GLY A 8 5.44 6.95 -2.95
C GLY A 8 6.13 6.26 -4.12
N ILE A 9 6.18 6.91 -5.28
CA ILE A 9 6.75 6.31 -6.49
C ILE A 9 8.28 6.44 -6.61
N SER A 10 8.95 7.18 -5.73
CA SER A 10 10.38 7.42 -5.87
C SER A 10 11.20 6.18 -5.53
N LYS A 11 12.35 5.97 -6.20
CA LYS A 11 13.23 4.80 -5.92
C LYS A 11 13.70 4.77 -4.46
N GLU A 12 13.82 5.93 -3.84
CA GLU A 12 14.18 6.12 -2.42
C GLU A 12 13.12 5.57 -1.45
N ASP A 13 11.86 5.49 -1.89
CA ASP A 13 10.76 5.01 -1.06
C ASP A 13 10.84 3.51 -0.80
N LYS A 14 11.64 2.78 -1.59
CA LYS A 14 11.93 1.37 -1.32
C LYS A 14 12.54 1.16 0.06
N SER A 15 13.53 1.97 0.42
CA SER A 15 14.18 1.89 1.74
C SER A 15 13.20 2.25 2.86
N TRP A 16 12.34 3.24 2.62
CA TRP A 16 11.29 3.63 3.56
C TRP A 16 10.31 2.49 3.84
N VAL A 17 9.87 1.74 2.82
CA VAL A 17 9.01 0.55 3.01
C VAL A 17 9.67 -0.46 3.93
N ASP A 18 10.95 -0.76 3.69
CA ASP A 18 11.70 -1.75 4.45
C ASP A 18 11.85 -1.31 5.92
N GLU A 19 12.11 -0.03 6.16
CA GLU A 19 12.22 0.55 7.50
C GLU A 19 10.89 0.51 8.26
N VAL A 20 9.81 0.95 7.61
CA VAL A 20 8.46 0.92 8.21
C VAL A 20 8.05 -0.51 8.52
N ALA A 21 8.21 -1.45 7.58
CA ALA A 21 7.86 -2.86 7.79
C ALA A 21 8.60 -3.49 8.98
N LYS A 22 9.89 -3.16 9.18
CA LYS A 22 10.69 -3.64 10.31
C LYS A 22 10.27 -3.01 11.64
N SER A 23 9.76 -1.77 11.62
CA SER A 23 9.36 -1.04 12.82
C SER A 23 8.02 -1.49 13.40
N ILE A 24 7.15 -2.07 12.58
CA ILE A 24 5.83 -2.53 13.01
C ILE A 24 5.98 -3.78 13.88
N LYS A 25 5.66 -3.63 15.17
CA LYS A 25 5.53 -4.74 16.11
C LYS A 25 4.04 -5.04 16.28
N SER A 26 3.48 -5.82 15.36
CA SER A 26 2.09 -6.26 15.41
C SER A 26 2.00 -7.75 15.10
N ASP A 27 0.98 -8.42 15.66
CA ASP A 27 0.58 -9.78 15.27
C ASP A 27 -0.16 -9.79 13.92
N ASP A 28 -0.43 -8.62 13.34
CA ASP A 28 -1.03 -8.47 12.02
C ASP A 28 -0.10 -8.92 10.89
N ILE A 29 -0.72 -9.35 9.79
CA ILE A 29 0.02 -9.60 8.55
C ILE A 29 0.42 -8.25 7.96
N VAL A 30 1.72 -7.92 8.05
CA VAL A 30 2.31 -6.74 7.41
C VAL A 30 2.55 -7.03 5.92
N ARG A 31 2.01 -6.16 5.05
CA ARG A 31 2.14 -6.27 3.59
C ARG A 31 2.81 -5.02 3.01
N PRO A 32 4.15 -5.04 2.87
CA PRO A 32 4.86 -4.01 2.14
C PRO A 32 4.58 -4.11 0.63
N PHE A 33 4.30 -2.97 0.00
CA PHE A 33 4.17 -2.88 -1.46
C PHE A 33 5.45 -2.32 -2.07
N TYR A 34 5.91 -2.98 -3.12
CA TYR A 34 7.07 -2.55 -3.90
C TYR A 34 6.60 -2.27 -5.33
N TRP A 35 6.98 -1.11 -5.86
CA TRP A 35 6.59 -0.75 -7.21
C TRP A 35 7.55 -1.32 -8.24
N MET A 36 7.01 -1.96 -9.28
CA MET A 36 7.81 -2.57 -10.35
C MET A 36 8.64 -1.52 -11.11
N HIS A 37 8.15 -0.29 -11.21
CA HIS A 37 8.84 0.79 -11.91
C HIS A 37 10.15 1.22 -11.23
N TRP A 38 10.40 0.80 -9.99
CA TRP A 38 11.70 1.00 -9.35
C TRP A 38 12.81 0.16 -9.98
N THR A 39 12.46 -0.98 -10.58
CA THR A 39 13.40 -1.92 -11.21
C THR A 39 13.30 -1.97 -12.73
N ASP A 40 12.16 -1.55 -13.29
CA ASP A 40 11.92 -1.54 -14.74
C ASP A 40 11.25 -0.23 -15.16
N GLU A 41 11.99 0.63 -15.84
CA GLU A 41 11.55 1.97 -16.26
C GLU A 41 10.44 1.94 -17.33
N ASN A 42 10.16 0.77 -17.93
CA ASN A 42 9.05 0.60 -18.87
C ASN A 42 7.70 0.44 -18.17
N PHE A 43 7.68 0.11 -16.88
CA PHE A 43 6.44 0.06 -16.12
C PHE A 43 6.00 1.47 -15.72
N LYS A 44 4.82 1.86 -16.18
CA LYS A 44 4.18 3.11 -15.75
C LYS A 44 3.41 2.87 -14.46
N PHE A 45 3.50 3.81 -13.54
CA PHE A 45 2.66 3.84 -12.36
C PHE A 45 1.26 4.33 -12.73
N ASN A 46 0.24 3.53 -12.40
CA ASN A 46 -1.18 3.88 -12.54
C ASN A 46 -1.88 3.63 -11.20
N PRO A 47 -2.29 4.68 -10.46
CA PRO A 47 -2.92 4.54 -9.15
C PRO A 47 -4.13 3.62 -9.16
N GLN A 48 -5.01 3.75 -10.16
CA GLN A 48 -6.25 2.98 -10.24
C GLN A 48 -5.98 1.48 -10.43
N GLU A 49 -5.04 1.12 -11.32
CA GLU A 49 -4.66 -0.29 -11.51
C GLU A 49 -4.06 -0.89 -10.22
N LYS A 50 -3.26 -0.12 -9.48
CA LYS A 50 -2.71 -0.58 -8.20
C LYS A 50 -3.80 -0.76 -7.16
N THR A 51 -4.73 0.19 -7.06
CA THR A 51 -5.90 0.07 -6.18
C THR A 51 -6.69 -1.21 -6.47
N ASP A 52 -7.04 -1.47 -7.74
CA ASP A 52 -7.87 -2.63 -8.10
C ASP A 52 -7.18 -3.97 -7.74
N LEU A 53 -5.86 -4.05 -7.94
CA LEU A 53 -5.07 -5.21 -7.54
C LEU A 53 -5.06 -5.40 -6.01
N ILE A 54 -4.89 -4.32 -5.26
CA ILE A 54 -4.87 -4.36 -3.78
C ILE A 54 -6.23 -4.76 -3.23
N VAL A 55 -7.31 -4.16 -3.74
CA VAL A 55 -8.69 -4.48 -3.33
C VAL A 55 -9.00 -5.95 -3.60
N LYS A 56 -8.63 -6.47 -4.77
CA LYS A 56 -8.79 -7.89 -5.09
C LYS A 56 -8.00 -8.80 -4.15
N HIS A 57 -6.81 -8.37 -3.72
CA HIS A 57 -5.95 -9.13 -2.81
C HIS A 57 -6.46 -9.16 -1.37
N LEU A 58 -7.14 -8.11 -0.91
CA LEU A 58 -7.68 -8.03 0.44
C LEU A 58 -8.78 -9.06 0.71
N LYS A 59 -9.50 -9.54 -0.32
CA LYS A 59 -10.52 -10.61 -0.22
C LYS A 59 -11.53 -10.43 0.93
N GLY A 60 -11.89 -9.19 1.27
CA GLY A 60 -12.84 -8.89 2.34
C GLY A 60 -12.23 -8.74 3.73
N GLU A 61 -10.91 -8.93 3.90
CA GLU A 61 -10.24 -8.73 5.18
C GLU A 61 -10.12 -7.24 5.55
N LYS A 62 -10.21 -6.96 6.86
CA LYS A 62 -9.96 -5.61 7.36
C LYS A 62 -8.48 -5.24 7.27
N ALA A 63 -8.21 -3.99 6.90
CA ALA A 63 -6.87 -3.46 6.74
C ALA A 63 -6.66 -2.11 7.44
N ASN A 64 -5.49 -1.97 8.06
CA ASN A 64 -4.86 -0.68 8.32
C ASN A 64 -3.97 -0.34 7.13
N ILE A 65 -3.83 0.95 6.82
CA ILE A 65 -2.94 1.43 5.77
C ILE A 65 -1.96 2.42 6.39
N ILE A 66 -0.69 2.26 6.06
CA ILE A 66 0.37 3.25 6.28
C ILE A 66 0.82 3.72 4.90
N ALA A 67 0.69 5.00 4.61
CA ALA A 67 0.90 5.53 3.27
C ALA A 67 1.65 6.85 3.28
N LYS A 68 2.39 7.12 2.19
CA LYS A 68 2.93 8.44 1.91
C LYS A 68 2.89 8.76 0.43
N ASP A 69 2.93 10.05 0.10
CA ASP A 69 2.98 10.58 -1.27
C ASP A 69 1.90 9.93 -2.17
N GLU A 70 2.25 9.36 -3.32
CA GLU A 70 1.28 8.69 -4.21
C GLU A 70 0.64 7.44 -3.58
N GLY A 71 1.28 6.83 -2.59
CA GLY A 71 0.68 5.76 -1.80
C GLY A 71 -0.57 6.22 -1.05
N LEU A 72 -0.64 7.50 -0.65
CA LEU A 72 -1.82 8.08 0.00
C LEU A 72 -2.97 8.24 -0.99
N GLU A 73 -2.68 8.57 -2.25
CA GLU A 73 -3.69 8.58 -3.33
C GLU A 73 -4.31 7.19 -3.48
N ILE A 74 -3.48 6.15 -3.58
CA ILE A 74 -3.93 4.76 -3.64
C ILE A 74 -4.77 4.41 -2.41
N ALA A 75 -4.33 4.78 -1.21
CA ALA A 75 -5.04 4.52 0.04
C ALA A 75 -6.45 5.12 0.04
N ASN A 76 -6.59 6.35 -0.44
CA ASN A 76 -7.87 7.05 -0.54
C ASN A 76 -8.79 6.38 -1.57
N LEU A 77 -8.25 5.96 -2.72
CA LEU A 77 -9.00 5.21 -3.72
C LEU A 77 -9.50 3.87 -3.16
N ILE A 78 -8.65 3.12 -2.44
CA ILE A 78 -9.06 1.88 -1.77
C ILE A 78 -10.20 2.15 -0.80
N LYS A 79 -10.06 3.16 0.08
CA LYS A 79 -11.10 3.52 1.05
C LYS A 79 -12.41 3.95 0.38
N SER A 80 -12.35 4.59 -0.78
CA SER A 80 -13.54 4.92 -1.56
C SER A 80 -14.24 3.68 -2.12
N GLN A 81 -13.51 2.63 -2.47
CA GLN A 81 -14.08 1.40 -3.06
C GLN A 81 -14.60 0.42 -2.00
N ILE A 82 -13.86 0.27 -0.90
CA ILE A 82 -14.15 -0.70 0.16
C ILE A 82 -14.09 -0.06 1.55
N PRO A 83 -14.89 0.99 1.83
CA PRO A 83 -14.79 1.79 3.05
C PRO A 83 -14.91 0.96 4.32
N ASP A 84 -15.79 -0.04 4.31
CA ASP A 84 -16.00 -0.92 5.47
C ASP A 84 -14.76 -1.75 5.80
N GLN A 85 -13.87 -2.03 4.85
CA GLN A 85 -12.68 -2.84 5.08
C GLN A 85 -11.52 -2.02 5.66
N ILE A 86 -11.54 -0.69 5.54
CA ILE A 86 -10.42 0.16 5.95
C ILE A 86 -10.64 0.68 7.37
N ILE A 87 -9.80 0.22 8.31
CA ILE A 87 -9.86 0.61 9.71
C ILE A 87 -9.22 1.99 9.91
N SER A 88 -8.02 2.18 9.37
CA SER A 88 -7.26 3.44 9.51
C SER A 88 -6.35 3.66 8.30
N ILE A 89 -6.02 4.94 8.06
CA ILE A 89 -4.98 5.37 7.12
C ILE A 89 -4.08 6.32 7.91
N ASN A 90 -2.78 5.99 7.99
CA ASN A 90 -1.75 6.76 8.67
C ASN A 90 -0.66 7.19 7.69
#